data_AF-A0A9D8CM53-F1
#
_entry.id   AF-A0A9D8CM53-F1
#
_cell.length_a   1.000
_cell.length_b   1.000
_cell.length_c   1.000
_cell.angle_alpha   90.00
_cell.angle_beta   90.00
_cell.angle_gamma   90.00
#
_symmetry.space_group_name_H-M   'P 1'
#
loop_
_entity.id
_entity.type
_entity.pdbx_description
1 polymer ?
#
loop_
_entity_poly.entity_id
_entity_poly.type
_entity_poly.pdbx_seq_one_letter_code
_entity_poly.pdbx_strand_id
1 'polypeptide(L)' 'MTMYFGDHPPPHFHVEGPDMSVLVEITNVHIMSGAASRSALRPILDWAYANRRFLMRKWDEFHEAD' A
#
# COMPACT_ATOMS: atom_id res chain seq x y z
N MET A 1 -12.09 5.65 -23.74
CA MET A 1 -10.93 5.72 -22.85
C MET A 1 -10.46 4.30 -22.62
N THR A 2 -9.22 3.96 -22.98
CA THR A 2 -8.69 2.60 -22.82
C THR A 2 -7.59 2.68 -21.77
N MET A 3 -7.80 2.02 -20.63
CA MET A 3 -6.82 1.98 -19.54
C MET A 3 -5.89 0.77 -19.74
N TYR A 4 -4.58 1.00 -19.72
CA TYR A 4 -3.58 -0.06 -19.74
C TYR A 4 -3.19 -0.47 -18.31
N PHE A 5 -2.68 -1.69 -18.15
CA PHE A 5 -2.05 -2.16 -16.91
C PHE A 5 -0.80 -1.29 -16.66
N GLY A 6 -0.97 -0.20 -15.90
CA GLY A 6 0.07 0.83 -15.69
C GLY A 6 -0.43 2.27 -15.65
N ASP A 7 -1.64 2.57 -16.16
CA ASP A 7 -2.19 3.94 -16.10
C ASP A 7 -2.62 4.35 -14.69
N HIS A 8 -2.93 3.38 -13.84
CA HIS A 8 -3.08 3.59 -12.40
C HIS A 8 -2.33 2.47 -11.67
N PRO A 9 -1.41 2.81 -10.75
CA PRO A 9 -0.83 1.80 -9.87
C PRO A 9 -1.96 1.13 -9.06
N PRO A 10 -1.83 -0.17 -8.72
CA PRO A 10 -2.79 -0.79 -7.82
C PRO A 10 -2.86 0.01 -6.51
N PRO A 11 -3.99 -0.04 -5.78
CA PRO A 11 -4.14 0.64 -4.51
C PRO A 11 -2.99 0.31 -3.57
N HIS A 12 -2.27 1.34 -3.10
CA HIS A 12 -1.08 1.16 -2.29
C HIS A 12 -0.94 2.25 -1.23
N PHE A 13 -0.07 2.04 -0.26
CA PHE A 13 0.29 3.08 0.70
C PHE A 13 1.78 3.03 1.00
N HIS A 14 2.30 4.18 1.42
CA HIS A 14 3.69 4.34 1.81
C HIS A 14 3.84 4.10 3.31
N VAL A 15 4.92 3.41 3.68
CA VAL A 15 5.36 3.29 5.06
C VAL A 15 6.74 3.88 5.18
N GLU A 16 6.82 4.97 5.94
CA GLU A 16 8.05 5.71 6.20
C GLU A 16 8.41 5.57 7.68
N GLY A 17 9.69 5.28 7.94
CA GLY A 17 10.27 5.18 9.27
C GLY A 17 11.76 5.55 9.24
N PRO A 18 12.44 5.57 10.40
CA PRO A 18 13.82 6.07 10.50
C PRO A 18 14.80 5.42 9.51
N ASP A 19 14.65 4.12 9.26
CA ASP A 19 15.52 3.33 8.38
C ASP A 19 14.71 2.55 7.34
N MET A 20 13.49 2.99 7.03
CA MET A 20 12.64 2.26 6.08
C MET A 20 11.75 3.20 5.28
N SER A 21 11.69 2.93 3.98
CA SER A 21 10.67 3.43 3.06
C SER A 21 10.19 2.21 2.26
N VAL A 22 8.90 1.90 2.36
CA VAL A 22 8.31 0.71 1.74
C VAL A 22 6.96 1.06 1.13
N LEU A 23 6.72 0.49 -0.05
CA LEU A 23 5.46 0.60 -0.78
C LEU A 23 4.68 -0.69 -0.61
N VAL A 24 3.45 -0.61 -0.08
CA VAL A 24 2.62 -1.78 0.21
C VAL A 24 1.35 -1.73 -0.63
N GLU A 25 1.10 -2.75 -1.43
CA GLU A 25 -0.18 -2.93 -2.13
C GLU A 25 -1.28 -3.28 -1.12
N ILE A 26 -2.41 -2.59 -1.17
CA ILE A 26 -3.54 -2.77 -0.26
C ILE A 26 -4.29 -4.06 -0.57
N THR A 27 -4.49 -4.39 -1.86
CA THR A 27 -5.37 -5.50 -2.27
C THR A 27 -4.88 -6.85 -1.79
N ASN A 28 -3.64 -7.23 -2.11
CA ASN A 28 -3.06 -8.52 -1.72
C ASN A 28 -2.11 -8.40 -0.52
N VAL A 29 -1.91 -7.20 0.03
CA VAL A 29 -1.07 -6.94 1.21
C VAL A 29 0.35 -7.47 0.99
N HIS A 30 1.00 -6.97 -0.05
CA HIS A 30 2.36 -7.34 -0.40
C HIS A 30 3.25 -6.11 -0.63
N ILE A 31 4.55 -6.29 -0.45
CA ILE A 31 5.53 -5.22 -0.70
C ILE A 31 5.77 -5.08 -2.20
N MET A 32 5.47 -3.92 -2.74
CA MET A 32 5.70 -3.58 -4.15
C MET A 32 7.12 -3.05 -4.38
N SER A 33 7.67 -2.30 -3.42
CA SER A 33 9.00 -1.68 -3.50
C SER A 33 9.52 -1.34 -2.10
N GLY A 34 10.84 -1.18 -1.99
CA GLY A 34 11.54 -0.92 -0.73
C GLY A 34 11.95 -2.19 0.00
N ALA A 35 12.71 -2.02 1.07
CA ALA A 35 13.19 -3.12 1.90
C ALA A 35 13.26 -2.69 3.36
N ALA A 36 12.94 -3.62 4.25
CA ALA A 36 13.17 -3.51 5.67
C ALA A 36 13.39 -4.91 6.26
N SER A 37 13.83 -4.98 7.52
CA SER A 37 13.97 -6.27 8.20
C SER A 37 12.62 -6.98 8.29
N ARG A 38 12.63 -8.32 8.31
CA ARG A 38 11.39 -9.12 8.43
C ARG A 38 10.60 -8.76 9.69
N SER A 39 11.29 -8.45 10.79
CA SER A 39 10.68 -8.05 12.05
C SER A 39 10.01 -6.67 11.97
N ALA A 40 10.53 -5.76 11.14
CA ALA A 40 9.88 -4.47 10.87
C ALA A 40 8.67 -4.62 9.95
N LEU A 41 8.78 -5.43 8.89
CA LEU A 41 7.69 -5.61 7.91
C LEU A 41 6.49 -6.37 8.45
N ARG A 42 6.72 -7.35 9.34
CA ARG A 42 5.64 -8.22 9.83
C ARG A 42 4.47 -7.46 10.47
N PRO A 43 4.68 -6.58 11.48
CA PRO A 43 3.57 -5.84 12.10
C PRO A 43 2.85 -4.92 11.11
N ILE A 44 3.56 -4.36 10.12
CA ILE A 44 2.97 -3.52 9.08
C ILE A 44 2.00 -4.34 8.21
N LEU A 45 2.44 -5.50 7.73
CA LEU A 45 1.63 -6.38 6.89
C LEU A 45 0.43 -6.96 7.66
N ASP A 46 0.64 -7.35 8.92
CA ASP A 46 -0.45 -7.84 9.79
C ASP A 46 -1.49 -6.74 10.03
N TRP A 47 -1.05 -5.50 10.29
CA TRP A 47 -1.95 -4.35 10.43
C TRP A 47 -2.69 -4.05 9.12
N ALA A 48 -1.99 -4.04 7.98
CA ALA A 48 -2.59 -3.76 6.68
C ALA A 48 -3.64 -4.81 6.30
N TYR A 49 -3.37 -6.08 6.59
CA TYR A 49 -4.32 -7.16 6.37
C TYR A 49 -5.59 -6.98 7.20
N ALA A 50 -5.45 -6.66 8.49
CA ALA A 50 -6.58 -6.40 9.38
C ALA A 50 -7.37 -5.13 9.00
N ASN A 51 -6.70 -4.13 8.44
CA ASN A 51 -7.27 -2.82 8.11
C ASN A 51 -7.55 -2.62 6.62
N ARG A 52 -7.53 -3.70 5.80
CA ARG A 52 -7.63 -3.60 4.33
C ARG A 52 -8.83 -2.77 3.86
N ARG A 53 -10.00 -2.98 4.46
CA ARG A 53 -11.22 -2.21 4.12
C ARG A 53 -11.08 -0.72 4.41
N PHE A 54 -10.38 -0.35 5.48
CA PHE A 54 -10.13 1.04 5.82
C PHE A 54 -9.16 1.68 4.82
N LEU A 55 -8.07 0.98 4.50
CA LEU A 55 -7.08 1.43 3.53
C LEU A 55 -7.69 1.63 2.13
N MET A 56 -8.54 0.70 1.68
CA MET A 56 -9.26 0.85 0.40
C MET A 56 -10.15 2.09 0.39
N ARG A 57 -10.97 2.32 1.43
CA ARG A 57 -11.80 3.52 1.50
C ARG A 57 -10.96 4.80 1.46
N LYS A 58 -9.84 4.83 2.18
CA LYS A 58 -8.94 5.99 2.18
C LYS A 58 -8.31 6.21 0.82
N TRP A 59 -7.90 5.15 0.16
CA TRP A 59 -7.39 5.20 -1.20
C TRP A 59 -8.41 5.81 -2.17
N ASP A 60 -9.66 5.32 -2.12
CA ASP A 60 -10.76 5.81 -2.95
C ASP A 60 -11.05 7.30 -2.67
N GLU A 61 -11.10 7.71 -1.39
CA GLU A 61 -11.28 9.13 -0.99
C GLU A 61 -10.21 10.06 -1.58
N PHE A 62 -8.95 9.60 -1.67
CA PHE A 62 -7.87 10.40 -2.26
C PHE A 62 -7.92 10.44 -3.79
N HIS A 63 -8.42 9.38 -4.44
CA HIS A 63 -8.49 9.31 -5.91
C HIS A 63 -9.74 9.96 -6.49
N GLU A 64 -10.82 10.09 -5.73
CA GLU A 64 -12.00 10.89 -6.12
C GLU A 64 -11.76 12.40 -5.95
N ALA A 65 -10.68 12.80 -5.29
CA ALA A 65 -10.33 14.20 -5.03
C ALA A 65 -9.35 14.81 -6.06
N ASP A 66 -8.88 14.02 -7.04
CA ASP A 66 -7.98 14.42 -8.14
C ASP A 66 -8.73 14.63 -9.48
#